data_AF-A0A9R1X8N5-F1
#
_entry.id   AF-A0A9R1X8N5-F1
#
_cell.length_a   1.000
_cell.length_b   1.000
_cell.length_c   1.000
_cell.angle_alpha   90.00
_cell.angle_beta   90.00
_cell.angle_gamma   90.00
#
_symmetry.space_group_name_H-M   'P 1'
#
loop_
_entity.id
_entity.type
_entity.pdbx_description
1 polymer ?
#
loop_
_entity_poly.entity_id
_entity_poly.type
_entity_poly.pdbx_seq_one_letter_code
_entity_poly.pdbx_strand_id
1 'polypeptide(L)'
;MQGFDQETAAVVVARLTSYKMEMENHPFQESFDATRWIDRNLIRLCSKFGDYRKDDSSSFSLNPSFSLFSQFMFNLRRSQFVQVFNDSPDETAYFRMMLNRESITNATVMIQPSLISYSFNSLPSPTLLDVASILADRILLIDSYFSVVVFHGMTIAQWRNNGYQHQPEHQAFAQLLQAPHDDA
;
A
#
# COMPACT_ATOMS: atom_id res chain seq x y z
N MET A 1 22.36 13.83 -7.67
CA MET A 1 21.32 12.84 -8.01
C MET A 1 19.97 13.43 -7.60
N GLN A 2 19.47 14.43 -8.35
CA GLN A 2 18.31 15.28 -7.96
C GLN A 2 17.10 15.13 -8.91
N GLY A 3 17.07 14.08 -9.73
CA GLY A 3 16.02 13.90 -10.74
C GLY A 3 15.35 12.54 -10.74
N PHE A 4 15.58 11.70 -9.72
CA PHE A 4 14.88 10.42 -9.60
C PHE A 4 13.56 10.63 -8.86
N ASP A 5 12.47 10.35 -9.55
CA ASP A 5 11.12 10.34 -9.00
C ASP A 5 10.74 8.88 -8.70
N GLN A 6 10.74 8.52 -7.42
CA GLN A 6 10.48 7.15 -6.96
C GLN A 6 9.02 6.72 -7.12
N GLU A 7 8.05 7.64 -7.06
CA GLU A 7 6.63 7.33 -7.26
C GLU A 7 6.38 7.01 -8.72
N THR A 8 6.82 7.89 -9.62
CA THR A 8 6.75 7.67 -11.06
C THR A 8 7.48 6.39 -11.46
N ALA A 9 8.69 6.15 -10.93
CA ALA A 9 9.43 4.92 -11.20
C ALA A 9 8.67 3.67 -10.73
N ALA A 10 8.04 3.71 -9.54
CA ALA A 10 7.27 2.58 -9.02
C ALA A 10 6.07 2.25 -9.92
N VAL A 11 5.33 3.26 -10.37
CA VAL A 11 4.19 3.08 -11.29
C VAL A 11 4.64 2.55 -12.64
N VAL A 12 5.75 3.06 -13.20
CA VAL A 12 6.31 2.55 -14.46
C VAL A 12 6.72 1.07 -14.34
N VAL A 13 7.35 0.70 -13.23
CA VAL A 13 7.72 -0.71 -12.96
C VAL A 13 6.47 -1.58 -12.81
N ALA A 14 5.43 -1.09 -12.14
CA ALA A 14 4.16 -1.81 -12.00
C ALA A 14 3.50 -2.07 -13.36
N ARG A 15 3.40 -1.04 -14.21
CA ARG A 15 2.85 -1.15 -15.57
C ARG A 15 3.67 -2.09 -16.46
N LEU A 16 4.99 -1.98 -16.40
CA LEU A 16 5.88 -2.86 -17.15
C LEU A 16 5.77 -4.32 -16.68
N THR A 17 5.62 -4.53 -15.37
CA THR A 17 5.37 -5.88 -14.81
C THR A 17 4.07 -6.45 -15.34
N SER A 18 2.97 -5.68 -15.28
CA SER A 18 1.66 -6.08 -15.81
C SER A 18 1.74 -6.46 -17.28
N TYR A 19 2.38 -5.61 -18.10
CA TYR A 19 2.56 -5.87 -19.53
C TYR A 19 3.34 -7.16 -19.80
N LYS A 20 4.45 -7.38 -19.07
CA LYS A 20 5.25 -8.61 -19.19
C LYS A 20 4.46 -9.86 -18.82
N MET A 21 3.70 -9.79 -17.74
CA MET A 21 2.82 -10.89 -17.32
C MET A 21 1.76 -11.22 -18.38
N GLU A 22 1.26 -10.24 -19.13
CA GLU A 22 0.29 -10.47 -20.22
C GLU A 22 0.95 -11.05 -21.47
N MET A 23 2.11 -10.55 -21.86
CA MET A 23 2.79 -10.96 -23.10
C MET A 23 3.51 -12.30 -23.01
N GLU A 24 4.08 -12.62 -21.85
CA GLU A 24 4.94 -13.79 -21.66
C GLU A 24 4.16 -15.05 -21.18
N ASN A 25 2.81 -14.98 -21.16
CA ASN A 25 1.93 -16.13 -20.90
C ASN A 25 1.75 -17.00 -22.15
N HIS A 26 2.85 -17.50 -22.71
CA HIS A 26 2.81 -18.44 -23.82
C HIS A 26 2.60 -19.87 -23.30
N PRO A 27 1.69 -20.69 -23.89
CA PRO A 27 1.32 -22.02 -23.36
C PRO A 27 2.46 -23.04 -23.32
N PHE A 28 3.61 -22.72 -23.91
CA PHE A 28 4.78 -23.61 -24.01
C PHE A 28 6.06 -23.00 -23.41
N GLN A 29 5.96 -21.87 -22.70
CA GLN A 29 7.10 -21.19 -22.08
C GLN A 29 6.91 -21.17 -20.56
N GLU A 30 8.01 -21.20 -19.80
CA GLU A 30 7.94 -20.97 -18.35
C GLU A 30 7.24 -19.63 -18.09
N SER A 31 6.21 -19.65 -17.26
CA SER A 31 5.45 -18.45 -16.89
C SER A 31 6.41 -17.40 -16.33
N PHE A 32 6.23 -16.16 -16.76
CA PHE A 32 7.05 -15.05 -16.32
C PHE A 32 6.94 -14.86 -14.80
N ASP A 33 8.07 -15.07 -14.10
CA ASP A 33 8.18 -14.84 -12.66
C ASP A 33 8.35 -13.34 -12.37
N ALA A 34 7.20 -12.66 -12.28
CA ALA A 34 7.09 -11.24 -12.00
C ALA A 34 7.76 -10.85 -10.67
N THR A 35 7.60 -11.66 -9.63
CA THR A 35 8.18 -11.38 -8.31
C THR A 35 9.70 -11.36 -8.38
N ARG A 36 10.30 -12.40 -8.98
CA ARG A 36 11.75 -12.48 -9.16
C ARG A 36 12.27 -11.37 -10.08
N TRP A 37 11.48 -10.96 -11.08
CA TRP A 37 11.85 -9.85 -11.94
C TRP A 37 11.87 -8.52 -11.18
N ILE A 38 10.86 -8.23 -10.35
CA ILE A 38 10.84 -7.05 -9.47
C ILE A 38 12.05 -7.08 -8.52
N ASP A 39 12.25 -8.18 -7.79
CA ASP A 39 13.30 -8.32 -6.78
C ASP A 39 14.70 -8.14 -7.39
N ARG A 40 14.96 -8.70 -8.59
CA ARG A 40 16.23 -8.52 -9.30
C ARG A 40 16.48 -7.07 -9.72
N ASN A 41 15.45 -6.36 -10.16
CA ASN A 41 15.59 -4.95 -10.53
C ASN A 41 15.81 -4.07 -9.30
N LEU A 42 15.13 -4.36 -8.19
CA LEU A 42 15.34 -3.67 -6.92
C LEU A 42 16.78 -3.86 -6.42
N ILE A 43 17.28 -5.10 -6.40
CA ILE A 43 18.68 -5.39 -6.00
C ILE A 43 19.66 -4.60 -6.86
N ARG A 44 19.48 -4.59 -8.20
CA ARG A 44 20.37 -3.84 -9.11
C ARG A 44 20.35 -2.34 -8.82
N LEU A 45 19.18 -1.78 -8.52
CA LEU A 45 19.04 -0.37 -8.16
C LEU A 45 19.75 -0.08 -6.84
N CYS A 46 19.50 -0.88 -5.80
CA CYS A 46 20.14 -0.75 -4.50
C CYS A 46 21.66 -0.94 -4.56
N SER A 47 22.17 -1.92 -5.32
CA SER A 47 23.62 -2.11 -5.52
C SER A 47 24.28 -0.95 -6.26
N LYS A 48 23.54 -0.25 -7.12
CA LYS A 48 24.09 0.84 -7.95
C LYS A 48 24.02 2.21 -7.25
N PHE A 49 22.98 2.44 -6.45
CA PHE A 49 22.67 3.76 -5.90
C PHE A 49 22.67 3.79 -4.36
N GLY A 50 22.83 2.66 -3.69
CA GLY A 50 22.99 2.59 -2.23
C GLY A 50 24.44 2.69 -1.81
N ASP A 51 24.64 3.27 -0.63
CA ASP A 51 25.94 3.33 0.04
C ASP A 51 26.04 2.15 1.01
N TYR A 52 27.07 1.34 0.87
CA TYR A 52 27.31 0.20 1.75
C TYR A 52 28.78 -0.25 1.70
N ARG A 53 29.19 -0.95 2.75
CA ARG A 53 30.45 -1.69 2.81
C ARG A 53 30.20 -3.12 2.38
N LYS A 54 31.13 -3.68 1.62
CA LYS A 54 31.05 -5.08 1.21
C LYS A 54 31.02 -5.98 2.45
N ASP A 55 30.14 -6.97 2.44
CA ASP A 55 29.98 -7.99 3.48
C ASP A 55 29.52 -7.44 4.86
N ASP A 56 28.98 -6.20 4.92
CA ASP A 56 28.38 -5.59 6.11
C ASP A 56 26.97 -5.05 5.80
N SER A 57 25.94 -5.84 6.12
CA SER A 57 24.53 -5.48 5.84
C SER A 57 24.02 -4.29 6.65
N SER A 58 24.61 -4.02 7.83
CA SER A 58 24.19 -2.91 8.70
C SER A 58 24.59 -1.55 8.17
N SER A 59 25.57 -1.51 7.26
CA SER A 59 26.08 -0.28 6.64
C SER A 59 25.20 0.26 5.51
N PHE A 60 24.22 -0.52 5.04
CA PHE A 60 23.42 -0.16 3.87
C PHE A 60 22.53 1.05 4.15
N SER A 61 22.61 2.04 3.28
CA SER A 61 21.73 3.21 3.29
C SER A 61 21.38 3.64 1.87
N LEU A 62 20.22 4.27 1.73
CA LEU A 62 19.75 4.86 0.48
C LEU A 62 19.55 6.36 0.66
N ASN A 63 19.85 7.11 -0.40
CA ASN A 63 19.48 8.52 -0.47
C ASN A 63 17.94 8.66 -0.33
N PRO A 64 17.42 9.70 0.35
CA PRO A 64 15.98 9.93 0.50
C PRO A 64 15.17 9.92 -0.80
N SER A 65 15.77 10.28 -1.94
CA SER A 65 15.12 10.18 -3.24
C SER A 65 14.78 8.74 -3.66
N PHE A 66 15.40 7.72 -3.05
CA PHE A 66 15.19 6.30 -3.35
C PHE A 66 14.58 5.51 -2.17
N SER A 67 14.46 6.11 -0.99
CA SER A 67 14.16 5.38 0.24
C SER A 67 12.78 4.73 0.24
N LEU A 68 11.79 5.32 -0.43
CA LEU A 68 10.44 4.76 -0.54
C LEU A 68 10.33 3.75 -1.68
N PHE A 69 11.25 3.76 -2.65
CA PHE A 69 11.19 2.85 -3.79
C PHE A 69 11.20 1.38 -3.37
N SER A 70 12.02 1.00 -2.38
CA SER A 70 12.02 -0.35 -1.83
C SER A 70 10.67 -0.73 -1.18
N GLN A 71 10.01 0.24 -0.52
CA GLN A 71 8.70 0.03 0.08
C GLN A 71 7.62 -0.17 -0.99
N PHE A 72 7.66 0.62 -2.08
CA PHE A 72 6.76 0.42 -3.22
C PHE A 72 6.93 -0.95 -3.85
N MET A 73 8.17 -1.42 -4.05
CA MET A 73 8.42 -2.75 -4.61
C MET A 73 7.96 -3.88 -3.68
N PHE A 74 8.10 -3.68 -2.35
CA PHE A 74 7.57 -4.61 -1.35
C PHE A 74 6.04 -4.74 -1.40
N ASN A 75 5.32 -3.63 -1.62
CA ASN A 75 3.87 -3.66 -1.76
C ASN A 75 3.43 -4.18 -3.13
N LEU A 76 4.08 -3.74 -4.22
CA LEU A 76 3.79 -4.17 -5.58
C LEU A 76 3.91 -5.69 -5.76
N ARG A 77 4.98 -6.33 -5.26
CA ARG A 77 5.18 -7.77 -5.45
C ARG A 77 4.13 -8.66 -4.76
N ARG A 78 3.38 -8.09 -3.82
CA ARG A 78 2.31 -8.76 -3.04
C ARG A 78 0.91 -8.28 -3.41
N SER A 79 0.79 -7.31 -4.31
CA SER A 79 -0.51 -6.77 -4.71
C SER A 79 -1.20 -7.68 -5.70
N GLN A 80 -2.51 -7.50 -5.86
CA GLN A 80 -3.37 -8.17 -6.85
C GLN A 80 -2.91 -7.98 -8.31
N PHE A 81 -2.02 -7.01 -8.59
CA PHE A 81 -1.43 -6.87 -9.93
C PHE A 81 -0.47 -8.03 -10.26
N VAL A 82 0.21 -8.56 -9.24
CA VAL A 82 1.24 -9.60 -9.36
C VAL A 82 0.75 -10.94 -8.82
N GLN A 83 0.17 -10.95 -7.61
CA GLN A 83 -0.36 -12.14 -6.96
C GLN A 83 -1.84 -12.29 -7.29
N VAL A 84 -2.15 -12.85 -8.46
CA VAL A 84 -3.52 -13.00 -8.97
C VAL A 84 -4.28 -14.19 -8.36
N PHE A 85 -3.66 -14.92 -7.43
CA PHE A 85 -4.35 -15.99 -6.72
C PHE A 85 -5.41 -15.40 -5.81
N ASN A 86 -6.63 -15.94 -5.87
CA ASN A 86 -7.84 -15.45 -5.19
C ASN A 86 -8.59 -14.31 -5.91
N ASP A 87 -8.13 -13.89 -7.09
CA ASP A 87 -8.86 -13.00 -8.00
C ASP A 87 -9.40 -13.78 -9.21
N SER A 88 -10.57 -13.41 -9.70
CA SER A 88 -11.05 -13.90 -10.99
C SER A 88 -10.23 -13.31 -12.15
N PRO A 89 -10.22 -13.97 -13.33
CA PRO A 89 -9.58 -13.40 -14.52
C PRO A 89 -10.09 -12.00 -14.88
N ASP A 90 -11.39 -11.76 -14.71
CA ASP A 90 -12.03 -10.47 -15.02
C ASP A 90 -11.63 -9.39 -14.02
N GLU A 91 -11.55 -9.71 -12.71
CA GLU A 91 -11.04 -8.78 -11.69
C GLU A 91 -9.57 -8.41 -11.94
N THR A 92 -8.73 -9.39 -12.25
CA THR A 92 -7.32 -9.15 -12.61
C THR A 92 -7.22 -8.21 -13.81
N ALA A 93 -8.02 -8.45 -14.86
CA ALA A 93 -8.05 -7.60 -16.04
C ALA A 93 -8.51 -6.18 -15.71
N TYR A 94 -9.54 -6.04 -14.86
CA TYR A 94 -10.03 -4.75 -14.39
C TYR A 94 -8.96 -3.96 -13.61
N PHE A 95 -8.29 -4.59 -12.63
CA PHE A 95 -7.24 -3.93 -11.86
C PHE A 95 -6.09 -3.47 -12.75
N ARG A 96 -5.61 -4.33 -13.65
CA ARG A 96 -4.53 -3.97 -14.60
C ARG A 96 -4.94 -2.89 -15.58
N MET A 97 -6.19 -2.90 -16.06
CA MET A 97 -6.73 -1.82 -16.88
C MET A 97 -6.67 -0.48 -16.12
N MET A 98 -7.13 -0.45 -14.87
CA MET A 98 -7.12 0.78 -14.06
C MET A 98 -5.69 1.28 -13.80
N LEU A 99 -4.76 0.39 -13.44
CA LEU A 99 -3.34 0.71 -13.25
C LEU A 99 -2.72 1.42 -14.48
N ASN A 100 -3.11 1.01 -15.69
CA ASN A 100 -2.61 1.57 -16.94
C ASN A 100 -3.32 2.85 -17.39
N ARG A 101 -4.53 3.11 -16.91
CA ARG A 101 -5.33 4.29 -17.30
C ARG A 101 -5.20 5.47 -16.34
N GLU A 102 -4.88 5.21 -15.08
CA GLU A 102 -4.91 6.21 -14.04
C GLU A 102 -3.67 7.10 -13.97
N SER A 103 -3.77 8.20 -13.22
CA SER A 103 -2.65 9.10 -12.95
C SER A 103 -1.55 8.40 -12.12
N ILE A 104 -0.33 8.98 -12.07
CA ILE A 104 0.75 8.48 -11.21
C ILE A 104 0.31 8.49 -9.74
N THR A 105 -0.35 9.56 -9.30
CA THR A 105 -0.85 9.69 -7.92
C THR A 105 -1.82 8.56 -7.56
N ASN A 106 -2.83 8.32 -8.40
CA ASN A 106 -3.82 7.26 -8.15
C ASN A 106 -3.20 5.86 -8.23
N ALA A 107 -2.34 5.61 -9.22
CA ALA A 107 -1.63 4.34 -9.34
C ALA A 107 -0.69 4.08 -8.15
N THR A 108 -0.11 5.12 -7.56
CA THR A 108 0.71 5.00 -6.35
C THR A 108 -0.12 4.53 -5.17
N VAL A 109 -1.33 5.06 -4.98
CA VAL A 109 -2.28 4.58 -3.95
C VAL A 109 -2.69 3.12 -4.20
N MET A 110 -2.90 2.72 -5.46
CA MET A 110 -3.19 1.32 -5.77
C MET A 110 -2.04 0.37 -5.39
N ILE A 111 -0.79 0.81 -5.55
CA ILE A 111 0.39 0.01 -5.21
C ILE A 111 0.61 -0.01 -3.70
N GLN A 112 0.48 1.14 -3.05
CA GLN A 112 0.68 1.32 -1.63
C GLN A 112 -0.53 2.03 -1.02
N PRO A 113 -1.52 1.25 -0.54
CA PRO A 113 -2.69 1.81 0.12
C PRO A 113 -2.32 2.72 1.29
N SER A 114 -3.12 3.77 1.48
CA SER A 114 -2.98 4.65 2.63
C SER A 114 -3.71 4.07 3.84
N LEU A 115 -3.19 4.35 5.04
CA LEU A 115 -3.78 3.95 6.30
C LEU A 115 -3.73 5.14 7.26
N ILE A 116 -4.89 5.66 7.64
CA ILE A 116 -5.04 6.78 8.57
C ILE A 116 -5.58 6.24 9.90
N SER A 117 -4.98 6.68 11.01
CA SER A 117 -5.37 6.29 12.35
C SER A 117 -6.06 7.43 13.08
N TYR A 118 -7.23 7.13 13.67
CA TYR A 118 -8.04 8.04 14.48
C TYR A 118 -8.07 7.55 15.92
N SER A 119 -7.87 8.46 16.87
CA SER A 119 -7.94 8.17 18.30
C SER A 119 -8.45 9.39 19.06
N PHE A 120 -8.79 9.22 20.34
CA PHE A 120 -9.16 10.35 21.20
C PHE A 120 -7.98 11.27 21.54
N ASN A 121 -6.77 10.71 21.58
CA ASN A 121 -5.61 11.38 22.15
C ASN A 121 -4.74 12.07 21.08
N SER A 122 -5.07 11.90 19.80
CA SER A 122 -4.31 12.44 18.69
C SER A 122 -5.21 12.81 17.53
N LEU A 123 -4.78 13.81 16.76
CA LEU A 123 -5.38 14.11 15.47
C LEU A 123 -5.19 12.92 14.50
N PRO A 124 -6.05 12.80 13.47
CA PRO A 124 -5.87 11.81 12.41
C PRO A 124 -4.47 11.92 11.81
N SER A 125 -3.77 10.79 11.72
CA SER A 125 -2.40 10.76 11.20
C SER A 125 -2.15 9.51 10.36
N PRO A 126 -1.35 9.62 9.28
CA PRO A 126 -0.88 8.45 8.54
C PRO A 126 -0.14 7.48 9.46
N THR A 127 -0.39 6.19 9.30
CA THR A 127 0.32 5.13 10.02
C THR A 127 0.81 4.06 9.05
N LEU A 128 1.77 3.25 9.48
CA LEU A 128 2.33 2.18 8.66
C LEU A 128 1.27 1.11 8.40
N LEU A 129 1.23 0.60 7.16
CA LEU A 129 0.39 -0.53 6.77
C LEU A 129 0.95 -1.85 7.36
N ASP A 130 0.84 -1.96 8.68
CA ASP A 130 1.38 -3.04 9.51
C ASP A 130 0.34 -3.47 10.55
N VAL A 131 0.37 -4.73 10.96
CA VAL A 131 -0.43 -5.28 12.06
C VAL A 131 -0.18 -4.51 13.36
N ALA A 132 1.02 -3.98 13.57
CA ALA A 132 1.32 -3.14 14.73
C ALA A 132 0.45 -1.86 14.82
N SER A 133 -0.12 -1.40 13.70
CA SER A 133 -1.05 -0.27 13.67
C SER A 133 -2.47 -0.63 14.13
N ILE A 134 -2.81 -1.91 14.24
CA ILE A 134 -4.13 -2.39 14.63
C ILE A 134 -4.24 -2.39 16.16
N LEU A 135 -4.77 -1.31 16.71
CA LEU A 135 -4.96 -1.12 18.15
C LEU A 135 -6.44 -1.11 18.54
N ALA A 136 -6.75 -1.60 19.74
CA ALA A 136 -8.12 -1.80 20.20
C ALA A 136 -8.90 -0.48 20.38
N ASP A 137 -8.21 0.60 20.70
CA ASP A 137 -8.73 1.93 21.02
C ASP A 137 -8.70 2.90 19.83
N ARG A 138 -8.47 2.41 18.61
CA ARG A 138 -8.34 3.24 17.40
C ARG A 138 -9.32 2.85 16.32
N ILE A 139 -9.62 3.81 15.45
CA ILE A 139 -10.28 3.58 14.16
C ILE A 139 -9.23 3.73 13.07
N LEU A 140 -9.31 2.89 12.06
CA LEU A 140 -8.42 2.90 10.90
C LEU A 140 -9.23 3.13 9.64
N LEU A 141 -8.80 4.06 8.80
CA LEU A 141 -9.31 4.28 7.45
C LEU A 141 -8.26 3.79 6.45
N ILE A 142 -8.60 2.77 5.67
CA ILE A 142 -7.79 2.30 4.54
C ILE A 142 -8.39 2.83 3.26
N ASP A 143 -7.58 3.48 2.44
CA ASP A 143 -7.89 3.75 1.04
C ASP A 143 -6.89 3.00 0.15
N SER A 144 -7.40 2.00 -0.58
CA SER A 144 -6.65 1.19 -1.53
C SER A 144 -7.00 1.52 -2.99
N TYR A 145 -7.58 2.69 -3.25
CA TYR A 145 -8.18 3.14 -4.51
C TYR A 145 -9.42 2.34 -4.94
N PHE A 146 -9.35 1.01 -4.94
CA PHE A 146 -10.47 0.13 -5.31
C PHE A 146 -11.50 -0.04 -4.19
N SER A 147 -11.10 0.20 -2.94
CA SER A 147 -11.96 0.08 -1.78
C SER A 147 -11.54 1.04 -0.69
N VAL A 148 -12.52 1.55 0.04
CA VAL A 148 -12.33 2.34 1.25
C VAL A 148 -12.92 1.56 2.42
N VAL A 149 -12.12 1.31 3.45
CA VAL A 149 -12.49 0.46 4.59
C VAL A 149 -12.28 1.20 5.90
N VAL A 150 -13.35 1.34 6.68
CA VAL A 150 -13.29 1.83 8.07
C VAL A 150 -13.29 0.66 9.03
N PHE A 151 -12.14 0.42 9.66
CA PHE A 151 -11.96 -0.62 10.66
C PHE A 151 -12.02 -0.04 12.07
N HIS A 152 -12.85 -0.64 12.93
CA HIS A 152 -13.00 -0.24 14.33
C HIS A 152 -12.25 -1.22 15.23
N GLY A 153 -11.31 -0.71 16.04
CA GLY A 153 -10.64 -1.51 17.06
C GLY A 153 -11.62 -2.10 18.07
N MET A 154 -11.22 -3.17 18.75
CA MET A 154 -12.10 -3.95 19.62
C MET A 154 -12.85 -3.12 20.67
N THR A 155 -12.17 -2.18 21.33
CA THR A 155 -12.77 -1.32 22.35
C THR A 155 -13.74 -0.33 21.72
N ILE A 156 -13.37 0.27 20.59
CA ILE A 156 -14.24 1.17 19.83
C ILE A 156 -15.51 0.45 19.37
N ALA A 157 -15.38 -0.77 18.84
CA ALA A 157 -16.50 -1.57 18.39
C ALA A 157 -17.44 -1.92 19.55
N GLN A 158 -16.90 -2.28 20.72
CA GLN A 158 -17.71 -2.53 21.93
C GLN A 158 -18.48 -1.28 22.35
N TRP A 159 -17.84 -0.12 22.41
CA TRP A 159 -18.48 1.15 22.75
C TRP A 159 -19.58 1.54 21.76
N ARG A 160 -19.34 1.33 20.47
CA ARG A 160 -20.33 1.56 19.41
C ARG A 160 -21.56 0.66 19.58
N ASN A 161 -21.34 -0.63 19.85
CA ASN A 161 -22.42 -1.61 20.04
C ASN A 161 -23.23 -1.36 21.31
N ASN A 162 -22.59 -0.84 22.36
CA ASN A 162 -23.27 -0.41 23.59
C ASN A 162 -24.04 0.91 23.43
N GLY A 163 -23.91 1.58 22.29
CA GLY A 163 -24.67 2.80 21.98
C GLY A 163 -24.17 4.05 22.69
N TYR A 164 -22.90 4.09 23.13
CA TYR A 164 -22.37 5.25 23.84
C TYR A 164 -22.42 6.54 23.00
N GLN A 165 -22.31 6.46 21.69
CA GLN A 165 -22.44 7.59 20.78
C GLN A 165 -23.80 8.32 20.83
N HIS A 166 -24.85 7.67 21.35
CA HIS A 166 -26.17 8.27 21.50
C HIS A 166 -26.36 9.00 22.83
N GLN A 167 -25.40 8.86 23.76
CA GLN A 167 -25.47 9.48 25.07
C GLN A 167 -24.89 10.90 25.00
N PRO A 168 -25.57 11.91 25.59
CA PRO A 168 -25.13 13.31 25.51
C PRO A 168 -23.77 13.54 26.19
N GLU A 169 -23.37 12.68 27.12
CA GLU A 169 -22.07 12.73 27.80
C GLU A 169 -20.90 12.26 26.91
N HIS A 170 -21.19 11.55 25.81
CA HIS A 170 -20.20 10.91 24.94
C HIS A 170 -20.20 11.48 23.52
N GLN A 171 -20.51 12.79 23.37
CA GLN A 171 -20.47 13.47 22.07
C GLN A 171 -19.11 13.36 21.36
N ALA A 172 -18.00 13.40 22.10
CA ALA A 172 -16.66 13.21 21.53
C ALA A 172 -16.51 11.84 20.85
N PHE A 173 -17.16 10.79 21.36
CA PHE A 173 -17.14 9.47 20.74
C PHE A 173 -17.96 9.44 19.45
N ALA A 174 -19.11 10.12 19.42
CA ALA A 174 -19.89 10.27 18.20
C ALA A 174 -19.09 11.00 17.10
N GLN A 175 -18.36 12.05 17.47
CA GLN A 175 -17.46 12.77 16.56
C GLN A 175 -16.32 11.88 16.06
N LEU A 176 -15.71 11.08 16.94
CA LEU A 176 -14.64 10.16 16.56
C LEU A 176 -15.12 9.11 15.56
N LEU A 177 -16.34 8.58 15.73
CA LEU A 177 -16.93 7.63 14.77
C LEU A 177 -17.25 8.27 13.42
N GLN A 178 -17.61 9.56 13.40
CA GLN A 178 -17.98 10.28 12.18
C GLN A 178 -16.76 10.73 11.37
N ALA A 179 -15.67 11.13 12.02
CA ALA A 179 -14.46 11.63 11.36
C ALA A 179 -13.95 10.78 10.18
N PRO A 180 -13.78 9.45 10.28
CA PRO A 180 -13.32 8.65 9.14
C PRO A 180 -14.36 8.53 8.01
N HIS A 181 -15.64 8.80 8.27
CA HIS A 181 -16.67 8.85 7.22
C HIS A 181 -16.67 10.18 6.47
N ASP A 182 -16.26 11.27 7.13
CA ASP A 182 -16.15 12.58 6.49
C ASP A 182 -14.88 12.67 5.60
N ASP A 183 -13.84 11.90 5.96
CA ASP A 183 -12.58 11.81 5.21
C ASP A 183 -12.58 10.77 4.08
N ALA A 184 -13.55 9.84 4.07
CA ALA A 184 -13.69 8.75 3.08
C ALA A 184 -14.39 9.19 1.80
#